data_AF-A0A7C9E4W1-F1
#
_entry.id   AF-A0A7C9E4W1-F1
#
_cell.length_a   1.000
_cell.length_b   1.000
_cell.length_c   1.000
_cell.angle_alpha   90.00
_cell.angle_beta   90.00
_cell.angle_gamma   90.00
#
_symmetry.space_group_name_H-M   'P 1'
#
loop_
_entity.id
_entity.type
_entity.pdbx_description
1 polymer ?
#
loop_
_entity_poly.entity_id
_entity_poly.type
_entity_poly.pdbx_seq_one_letter_code
_entity_poly.pdbx_strand_id
1 'polypeptide(L)'
;CQSMPDILKHSAASTWLSVAANRSKMYVTEKASGITYSFSPENKTWSGPYDLRPDPTAFFTAVGFAGDDLILAGVMGRAQNVKTLRLWKIKPETMEFDQIGEIPCELLEKLKGETSELS
;
A
#
# COMPACT_ATOMS: atom_id res chain seq x y z
N CYS A 1 26.24 6.50 1.59
CA CYS A 1 24.86 6.02 1.71
C CYS A 1 24.00 7.14 2.29
N GLN A 2 22.78 7.32 1.79
CA GLN A 2 21.81 8.24 2.39
C GLN A 2 21.11 7.54 3.57
N SER A 3 20.75 8.32 4.60
CA SER A 3 19.94 7.82 5.72
C SER A 3 18.53 7.45 5.27
N MET A 4 17.86 6.58 6.03
CA MET A 4 16.45 6.27 5.83
C MET A 4 15.57 7.52 6.01
N PRO A 5 14.50 7.73 5.21
CA PRO A 5 13.57 8.85 5.39
C PRO A 5 12.93 8.88 6.79
N ASP A 6 12.88 10.05 7.42
CA ASP A 6 12.42 10.23 8.81
C ASP A 6 10.96 9.78 9.04
N ILE A 7 10.10 9.90 8.04
CA ILE A 7 8.70 9.44 8.12
C ILE A 7 8.59 7.93 8.43
N LEU A 8 9.59 7.14 8.02
CA LEU A 8 9.64 5.70 8.30
C LEU A 8 10.07 5.40 9.75
N LYS A 9 10.77 6.34 10.40
CA LYS A 9 11.28 6.20 11.79
C LYS A 9 10.17 6.37 12.83
N HIS A 10 9.21 7.26 12.58
CA HIS A 10 8.17 7.63 13.54
C HIS A 10 6.91 6.76 13.48
N SER A 11 6.80 5.89 12.48
CA SER A 11 5.71 4.91 12.40
C SER A 11 5.99 3.78 13.39
N ALA A 12 4.96 3.32 14.12
CA ALA A 12 5.01 2.03 14.82
C ALA A 12 5.13 0.92 13.74
N ALA A 13 6.38 0.63 13.36
CA ALA A 13 6.76 0.27 12.00
C ALA A 13 6.19 -1.06 11.47
N SER A 14 5.72 -1.96 12.33
CA SER A 14 5.12 -3.24 11.91
C SER A 14 3.62 -3.15 11.62
N THR A 15 2.88 -2.30 12.35
CA THR A 15 1.43 -2.16 12.13
C THR A 15 1.14 -1.30 10.90
N TRP A 16 1.96 -0.27 10.67
CA TRP A 16 1.60 0.83 9.80
C TRP A 16 2.36 0.90 8.47
N LEU A 17 3.41 0.10 8.29
CA LEU A 17 4.15 0.01 7.03
C LEU A 17 3.79 -1.26 6.28
N SER A 18 3.71 -1.16 4.95
CA SER A 18 3.72 -2.29 4.04
C SER A 18 5.06 -2.32 3.31
N VAL A 19 5.66 -3.49 3.18
CA VAL A 19 6.96 -3.65 2.51
C VAL A 19 6.85 -4.70 1.43
N ALA A 20 7.35 -4.38 0.25
CA ALA A 20 7.53 -5.31 -0.86
C ALA A 20 8.99 -5.26 -1.30
N ALA A 21 9.67 -6.39 -1.37
CA ALA A 21 11.06 -6.45 -1.80
C ALA A 21 11.27 -7.55 -2.84
N ASN A 22 12.07 -7.24 -3.85
CA ASN A 22 12.62 -8.19 -4.79
C ASN A 22 14.15 -8.01 -4.85
N ARG A 23 14.82 -8.62 -5.82
CA ARG A 23 16.28 -8.55 -5.95
C ARG A 23 16.79 -7.13 -6.25
N SER A 24 16.02 -6.31 -6.97
CA SER A 24 16.46 -5.01 -7.47
C SER A 24 15.98 -3.83 -6.62
N LYS A 25 14.89 -3.99 -5.88
CA LYS A 25 14.30 -2.91 -5.09
C LYS A 25 13.52 -3.41 -3.88
N MET A 26 13.50 -2.57 -2.86
CA MET A 26 12.54 -2.63 -1.76
C MET A 26 11.65 -1.40 -1.81
N TYR A 27 10.35 -1.58 -1.67
CA TYR A 27 9.35 -0.54 -1.51
C TYR A 27 8.82 -0.56 -0.08
N VAL A 28 8.73 0.61 0.54
CA VAL A 28 8.17 0.80 1.88
C VAL A 28 7.08 1.85 1.79
N THR A 29 5.86 1.42 2.04
CA THR A 29 4.63 2.24 1.95
C THR A 29 4.04 2.44 3.34
N GLU A 30 3.78 3.68 3.72
CA GLU A 30 2.96 4.00 4.88
C GLU A 30 1.49 3.75 4.48
N LYS A 31 0.80 2.83 5.19
CA LYS A 31 -0.46 2.26 4.71
C LYS A 31 -1.58 3.30 4.57
N ALA A 32 -1.65 4.29 5.46
CA ALA A 32 -2.78 5.24 5.53
C ALA A 32 -2.66 6.38 4.51
N SER A 33 -1.45 6.93 4.40
CA SER A 33 -1.08 8.01 3.49
C SER A 33 -0.69 7.51 2.11
N GLY A 34 -0.37 6.22 1.95
CA GLY A 34 0.16 5.62 0.71
C GLY A 34 1.51 6.20 0.26
N ILE A 35 2.13 7.05 1.08
CA ILE A 35 3.45 7.59 0.80
C ILE A 35 4.45 6.45 0.80
N THR A 36 5.14 6.33 -0.33
CA THR A 36 6.03 5.21 -0.58
C THR A 36 7.43 5.70 -0.89
N TYR A 37 8.42 5.02 -0.34
CA TYR A 37 9.83 5.16 -0.71
C TYR A 37 10.33 3.84 -1.28
N SER A 38 11.30 3.92 -2.17
CA SER A 38 12.03 2.75 -2.64
C SER A 38 13.50 2.82 -2.27
N PHE A 39 14.11 1.66 -2.04
CA PHE A 39 15.53 1.51 -1.80
C PHE A 39 16.11 0.55 -2.84
N SER A 40 17.17 0.97 -3.54
CA SER A 40 17.93 0.06 -4.40
C SER A 40 19.17 -0.44 -3.66
N PRO A 41 19.32 -1.78 -3.48
CA PRO A 41 20.49 -2.35 -2.83
C PRO A 41 21.76 -2.24 -3.68
N GLU A 42 21.62 -2.16 -5.01
CA GLU A 42 22.74 -2.05 -5.96
C GLU A 42 23.47 -0.71 -5.78
N ASN A 43 22.73 0.39 -5.81
CA ASN A 43 23.28 1.74 -5.68
C ASN A 43 23.29 2.26 -4.23
N LYS A 44 22.63 1.56 -3.30
CA LYS A 44 22.47 1.92 -1.89
C LYS A 44 21.80 3.30 -1.71
N THR A 45 20.82 3.62 -2.55
CA THR A 45 20.09 4.89 -2.51
C THR A 45 18.61 4.68 -2.22
N TRP A 46 18.03 5.69 -1.56
CA TRP A 46 16.58 5.84 -1.42
C TRP A 46 16.04 6.72 -2.55
N SER A 47 14.79 6.52 -2.94
CA SER A 47 14.08 7.32 -3.94
C SER A 47 12.61 7.47 -3.55
N GLY A 48 12.01 8.60 -3.92
CA GLY A 48 10.67 9.03 -3.48
C GLY A 48 10.70 10.42 -2.85
N PRO A 49 9.62 10.84 -2.15
CA PRO A 49 8.38 10.08 -1.95
C PRO A 49 7.58 9.89 -3.25
N TYR A 50 6.90 8.76 -3.34
CA TYR A 50 5.86 8.49 -4.33
C TYR A 50 4.50 8.49 -3.63
N ASP A 51 3.48 9.07 -4.27
CA ASP A 51 2.10 8.94 -3.80
C ASP A 51 1.44 7.73 -4.49
N LEU A 52 1.47 6.57 -3.81
CA LEU A 52 0.87 5.33 -4.34
C LEU A 52 -0.58 5.18 -3.88
N ARG A 53 -1.41 6.17 -4.19
CA ARG A 53 -2.87 6.14 -3.97
C ARG A 53 -3.60 6.46 -5.27
N PRO A 54 -3.91 5.44 -6.08
CA PRO A 54 -4.70 5.63 -7.29
C PRO A 54 -6.12 6.10 -6.99
N ASP A 55 -6.64 5.76 -5.81
CA ASP A 55 -7.97 6.16 -5.35
C ASP A 55 -7.85 6.89 -4.00
N PRO A 56 -8.28 8.16 -3.89
CA PRO A 56 -8.21 8.92 -2.63
C PRO A 56 -9.17 8.41 -1.56
N THR A 57 -10.11 7.52 -1.90
CA THR A 57 -11.03 6.86 -0.95
C THR A 57 -10.43 5.62 -0.29
N ALA A 58 -9.20 5.23 -0.68
CA ALA A 58 -8.45 4.18 -0.03
C ALA A 58 -8.03 4.65 1.38
N PHE A 59 -8.49 3.96 2.43
CA PHE A 59 -8.08 4.31 3.80
C PHE A 59 -6.84 3.55 4.26
N PHE A 60 -6.59 2.36 3.71
CA PHE A 60 -5.32 1.64 3.83
C PHE A 60 -4.89 1.06 2.50
N THR A 61 -3.58 1.08 2.27
CA THR A 61 -2.90 0.48 1.12
C THR A 61 -1.84 -0.49 1.59
N ALA A 62 -1.56 -1.51 0.78
CA ALA A 62 -0.48 -2.46 0.98
C ALA A 62 0.17 -2.77 -0.37
N VAL A 63 1.48 -2.99 -0.37
CA VAL A 63 2.26 -3.34 -1.55
C VAL A 63 2.78 -4.77 -1.45
N GLY A 64 2.89 -5.43 -2.59
CA GLY A 64 3.47 -6.77 -2.74
C GLY A 64 3.98 -6.98 -4.17
N PHE A 65 4.80 -8.02 -4.37
CA PHE A 65 5.21 -8.44 -5.70
C PHE A 65 4.44 -9.69 -6.14
N ALA A 66 3.99 -9.69 -7.39
CA ALA A 66 3.47 -10.87 -8.08
C ALA A 66 4.37 -11.16 -9.29
N GLY A 67 5.34 -12.07 -9.11
CA GLY A 67 6.47 -12.18 -10.04
C GLY A 67 7.31 -10.90 -10.00
N ASP A 68 7.49 -10.27 -11.16
CA ASP A 68 8.24 -9.00 -11.29
C ASP A 68 7.34 -7.75 -11.15
N ASP A 69 6.02 -7.94 -11.14
CA ASP A 69 5.06 -6.84 -11.08
C ASP A 69 4.85 -6.36 -9.65
N LEU A 70 5.02 -5.06 -9.42
CA LEU A 70 4.64 -4.41 -8.17
C LEU A 70 3.12 -4.21 -8.14
N ILE A 71 2.48 -4.79 -7.15
CA ILE A 71 1.04 -4.73 -6.94
C ILE A 71 0.74 -3.88 -5.71
N LEU A 72 -0.22 -2.98 -5.85
CA LEU A 72 -0.86 -2.25 -4.76
C LEU A 72 -2.24 -2.86 -4.50
N ALA A 73 -2.52 -3.19 -3.25
CA ALA A 73 -3.86 -3.48 -2.76
C ALA A 73 -4.36 -2.30 -1.93
N GLY A 74 -5.57 -1.83 -2.19
CA GLY A 74 -6.19 -0.75 -1.43
C GLY A 74 -7.54 -1.16 -0.89
N VAL A 75 -7.81 -0.83 0.36
CA VAL A 75 -9.12 -1.04 1.00
C VAL A 75 -9.93 0.25 0.87
N MET A 76 -11.05 0.19 0.15
CA MET A 76 -11.90 1.34 -0.12
C MET A 76 -12.99 1.50 0.94
N GLY A 77 -13.35 2.75 1.23
CA GLY A 77 -14.39 3.09 2.19
C GLY A 77 -13.80 3.61 3.50
N ARG A 78 -14.20 3.02 4.63
CA ARG A 78 -13.72 3.42 5.97
C ARG A 78 -13.58 2.21 6.87
N ALA A 79 -12.81 2.33 7.96
CA ALA A 79 -12.47 1.22 8.86
C ALA A 79 -13.67 0.40 9.38
N GLN A 80 -14.86 0.98 9.48
CA GLN A 80 -16.08 0.29 9.94
C GLN A 80 -17.09 -0.01 8.80
N ASN A 81 -16.76 0.36 7.56
CA ASN A 81 -17.63 0.18 6.39
C ASN A 81 -16.77 0.01 5.13
N VAL A 82 -16.02 -1.09 5.09
CA VAL A 82 -15.24 -1.49 3.92
C VAL A 82 -16.20 -1.76 2.76
N LYS A 83 -15.94 -1.14 1.61
CA LYS A 83 -16.78 -1.27 0.41
C LYS A 83 -16.24 -2.25 -0.59
N THR A 84 -14.93 -2.26 -0.79
CA THR A 84 -14.27 -3.15 -1.75
C THR A 84 -12.78 -3.14 -1.48
N LEU A 85 -12.07 -4.10 -2.05
CA LEU A 85 -10.61 -4.09 -2.13
C LEU A 85 -10.23 -4.10 -3.60
N ARG A 86 -9.42 -3.15 -4.02
CA ARG A 86 -8.95 -3.05 -5.41
C ARG A 86 -7.47 -3.37 -5.50
N LEU A 87 -7.08 -3.93 -6.64
CA LEU A 87 -5.72 -4.29 -6.97
C LEU A 87 -5.26 -3.49 -8.19
N TRP A 88 -4.08 -2.89 -8.08
CA TRP A 88 -3.44 -2.17 -9.16
C TRP A 88 -2.05 -2.72 -9.40
N LYS A 89 -1.71 -2.93 -10.67
CA LYS A 89 -0.32 -3.05 -11.11
C LYS A 89 0.27 -1.64 -11.18
N ILE A 90 1.44 -1.45 -10.59
CA ILE A 90 2.20 -0.20 -10.65
C ILE A 90 3.31 -0.36 -11.68
N LYS A 91 3.46 0.61 -12.57
CA LYS A 91 4.62 0.72 -13.47
C LYS A 91 5.75 1.46 -12.73
N PRO A 92 6.85 0.81 -12.32
CA PRO A 92 7.88 1.44 -11.48
C PRO A 92 8.58 2.65 -12.08
N GLU A 93 8.57 2.80 -13.40
CA GLU A 93 9.26 3.87 -14.13
C GLU A 93 8.44 5.17 -14.13
N THR A 94 7.11 5.05 -14.19
CA THR A 94 6.18 6.19 -14.32
C THR A 94 5.33 6.39 -13.07
N MET A 95 5.27 5.40 -12.18
CA MET A 95 4.32 5.30 -11.07
C MET A 95 2.85 5.37 -11.51
N GLU A 96 2.56 4.99 -12.76
CA GLU A 96 1.19 4.81 -13.25
C GLU A 96 0.57 3.53 -12.70
N PHE A 97 -0.77 3.52 -12.66
CA PHE A 97 -1.58 2.43 -12.12
C PHE A 97 -2.49 1.83 -13.18
N ASP A 98 -2.45 0.51 -13.33
CA ASP A 98 -3.44 -0.24 -14.09
C ASP A 98 -4.28 -1.05 -13.11
N GLN A 99 -5.60 -0.81 -13.03
CA GLN A 99 -6.47 -1.63 -12.17
C GLN A 99 -6.60 -3.02 -12.79
N ILE A 100 -6.22 -4.05 -12.01
CA ILE A 100 -6.17 -5.44 -12.48
C ILE A 100 -7.17 -6.35 -11.78
N GLY A 101 -7.84 -5.86 -10.74
CA GLY A 101 -8.81 -6.66 -10.01
C GLY A 101 -9.56 -5.90 -8.94
N GLU A 102 -10.68 -6.48 -8.53
CA GLU A 102 -11.51 -5.99 -7.45
C GLU A 102 -12.07 -7.20 -6.68
N ILE A 103 -11.96 -7.18 -5.36
CA ILE A 103 -12.59 -8.13 -4.45
C ILE A 103 -13.87 -7.47 -3.93
N PRO A 104 -15.04 -8.00 -4.28
CA PRO A 104 -16.31 -7.37 -3.97
C PRO A 104 -16.65 -7.51 -2.47
N CYS A 105 -17.57 -6.66 -1.99
CA CYS A 105 -17.80 -6.44 -0.57
C CYS A 105 -18.27 -7.69 0.19
N GLU A 106 -18.97 -8.59 -0.51
CA GLU A 106 -19.54 -9.82 0.02
C GLU A 106 -18.46 -10.82 0.44
N LEU A 107 -17.26 -10.69 -0.13
CA LEU A 107 -16.09 -11.49 0.25
C LEU A 107 -15.26 -10.83 1.37
N LEU A 108 -15.63 -9.61 1.79
CA LEU A 108 -14.91 -8.80 2.78
C LEU A 108 -15.72 -8.60 4.06
N GLU A 109 -16.79 -9.35 4.29
CA GLU A 109 -17.68 -9.19 5.46
C GLU A 109 -16.91 -9.20 6.80
N LYS A 110 -15.88 -10.05 6.91
CA LYS A 110 -15.03 -10.14 8.12
C LYS A 110 -14.16 -8.89 8.38
N LEU A 111 -14.04 -8.00 7.40
CA LEU A 111 -13.34 -6.73 7.52
C LEU A 111 -14.28 -5.57 7.86
N LYS A 112 -15.59 -5.79 7.85
CA LYS A 112 -16.55 -4.81 8.35
C LYS A 112 -16.53 -4.85 9.88
N GLY A 113 -16.63 -3.68 10.50
CA GLY A 113 -16.76 -3.62 11.97
C GLY A 113 -18.05 -4.30 12.40
N GLU A 114 -18.08 -4.83 13.62
CA GLU A 114 -19.35 -5.23 14.24
C GLU A 114 -20.25 -4.00 14.28
N THR A 115 -21.38 -4.04 13.56
CA THR A 115 -22.46 -3.08 13.79
C THR A 115 -22.92 -3.35 15.21
N SER A 116 -22.55 -2.49 16.16
CA SER A 116 -23.25 -2.44 17.44
C SER A 116 -24.70 -2.11 17.12
N GLU A 117 -25.55 -3.15 17.10
CA GLU A 117 -26.99 -2.99 17.17
C GLU A 117 -27.24 -2.34 18.54
N LEU A 118 -27.34 -1.01 18.55
CA LEU A 118 -27.85 -0.26 19.68
C LEU A 118 -29.33 -0.64 19.81
N SER A 119 -29.60 -1.67 20.63
CA SER A 119 -30.90 -1.97 21.21
C SER A 119 -31.32 -0.91 22.21
#